data_AF-A0A6J0VVF9-F1
#
_entry.id   AF-A0A6J0VVF9-F1
#
_cell.length_a   1.000
_cell.length_b   1.000
_cell.length_c   1.000
_cell.angle_alpha   90.00
_cell.angle_beta   90.00
_cell.angle_gamma   90.00
#
_symmetry.space_group_name_H-M   'P 1'
#
loop_
_entity.id
_entity.type
_entity.pdbx_description
1 polymer ?
#
loop_
_entity_poly.entity_id
_entity_poly.type
_entity_poly.pdbx_seq_one_letter_code
_entity_poly.pdbx_strand_id
1 'polypeptide(L)'
;MFLLLLSLPDVNSWLLTFGFQLHNVIPGYPKPDMDAVEPSYELVHTQMKTQEWDNSKSILGVQCEVQKQLKAFVTLERFDQLYGSTVTSCQQAPETKKFASSGSVFGKGVKFALKDGRVATDIISVANEDGRRVAAILNNAHYLENLHFTIDGVDTHYFVKPGPSEGDLAILGLSGGRRTLENGVNVTVSQMNTMLNGRTRRYTDIQLQYGALCLNTRYGATLDEEKARVLELARQRAVRQAWAREQQRLREGEEGLRAWTEGERQQVLNTGRVQGYDGFFVISVEQYPELSDSANNIHFMRQSEMGRR
;
A
#
# COMPACT_ATOMS: atom_id res chain seq x y z
N MET A 1 26.45 -43.20 14.93
CA MET A 1 26.78 -42.95 13.51
C MET A 1 25.56 -43.08 12.60
N PHE A 2 24.73 -44.12 12.73
CA PHE A 2 23.53 -44.30 11.90
C PHE A 2 22.39 -43.28 12.10
N LEU A 3 22.31 -42.62 13.27
CA LEU A 3 21.28 -41.59 13.54
C LEU A 3 21.59 -40.22 12.91
N LEU A 4 22.86 -39.90 12.62
CA LEU A 4 23.27 -38.66 11.94
C LEU A 4 22.93 -38.69 10.44
N LEU A 5 22.83 -39.88 9.85
CA LEU A 5 22.50 -40.08 8.43
C LEU A 5 21.04 -39.79 8.10
N LEU A 6 20.15 -39.74 9.08
CA LEU A 6 18.72 -39.49 8.88
C LEU A 6 18.33 -38.00 9.02
N SER A 7 19.23 -37.12 9.45
CA SER A 7 18.95 -35.69 9.68
C SER A 7 19.63 -34.72 8.72
N LEU A 8 20.60 -35.18 7.92
CA LEU A 8 21.34 -34.34 6.96
C LEU A 8 21.03 -34.79 5.52
N PRO A 9 20.10 -34.13 4.83
CA PRO A 9 19.56 -34.61 3.55
C PRO A 9 20.46 -34.32 2.33
N ASP A 10 21.54 -33.55 2.48
CA ASP A 10 22.37 -33.09 1.36
C ASP A 10 23.88 -33.05 1.67
N VAL A 11 24.71 -33.22 0.63
CA VAL A 11 26.19 -33.21 0.76
C VAL A 11 26.74 -31.91 1.30
N ASN A 12 26.06 -30.79 1.05
CA ASN A 12 26.49 -29.49 1.55
C ASN A 12 26.48 -29.45 3.07
N SER A 13 25.43 -29.98 3.70
CA SER A 13 25.35 -30.07 5.16
C SER A 13 26.39 -31.04 5.75
N TRP A 14 26.73 -32.12 5.03
CA TRP A 14 27.83 -33.01 5.42
C TRP A 14 29.18 -32.31 5.39
N LEU A 15 29.51 -31.62 4.29
CA LEU A 15 30.76 -30.87 4.14
C LEU A 15 30.91 -29.81 5.23
N LEU A 16 29.84 -29.06 5.53
CA LEU A 16 29.81 -28.10 6.63
C LEU A 16 30.08 -28.75 8.00
N THR A 17 29.49 -29.93 8.26
CA THR A 17 29.71 -30.67 9.51
C THR A 17 31.17 -31.09 9.70
N PHE A 18 31.87 -31.40 8.60
CA PHE A 18 33.32 -31.69 8.60
C PHE A 18 34.20 -30.42 8.59
N GLY A 19 33.60 -29.23 8.67
CA GLY A 19 34.31 -27.95 8.73
C GLY A 19 34.69 -27.36 7.37
N PHE A 20 34.25 -27.94 6.25
CA PHE A 20 34.48 -27.37 4.92
C PHE A 20 33.54 -26.18 4.67
N GLN A 21 34.12 -25.02 4.35
CA GLN A 21 33.37 -23.80 4.05
C GLN A 21 33.46 -23.46 2.55
N LEU A 22 32.60 -24.07 1.74
CA LEU A 22 32.63 -23.94 0.27
C LEU A 22 32.45 -22.50 -0.21
N HIS A 23 31.73 -21.65 0.54
CA HIS A 23 31.57 -20.22 0.26
C HIS A 23 32.89 -19.42 0.31
N ASN A 24 33.94 -19.95 0.93
CA ASN A 24 35.27 -19.32 0.93
C ASN A 24 36.11 -19.74 -0.29
N VAL A 25 35.73 -20.81 -0.99
CA VAL A 25 36.49 -21.41 -2.09
C VAL A 25 35.81 -21.16 -3.44
N ILE A 26 34.48 -21.23 -3.49
CA ILE A 26 33.67 -21.05 -4.69
C ILE A 26 32.99 -19.67 -4.60
N PRO A 27 33.38 -18.68 -5.42
CA PRO A 27 32.73 -17.38 -5.44
C PRO A 27 31.23 -17.47 -5.74
N GLY A 28 30.41 -16.79 -4.95
CA GLY A 28 28.95 -16.78 -5.11
C GLY A 28 28.23 -18.02 -4.59
N TYR A 29 28.96 -18.95 -3.95
CA TYR A 29 28.36 -20.09 -3.28
C TYR A 29 27.64 -19.63 -1.99
N PRO A 30 26.41 -20.09 -1.73
CA PRO A 30 25.59 -19.60 -0.63
C PRO A 30 26.27 -19.83 0.72
N LYS A 31 26.27 -18.80 1.56
CA LYS A 31 26.69 -18.95 2.95
C LYS A 31 25.59 -19.68 3.72
N PRO A 32 25.96 -20.62 4.62
CA PRO A 32 24.97 -21.21 5.52
C PRO A 32 24.37 -20.11 6.40
N ASP A 33 23.06 -20.16 6.58
CA ASP A 33 22.37 -19.28 7.51
C ASP A 33 22.75 -19.68 8.94
N MET A 34 23.33 -18.72 9.67
CA MET A 34 23.81 -18.90 11.05
C MET A 34 23.06 -17.98 12.01
N ASP A 35 22.07 -17.22 11.53
CA ASP A 35 21.38 -16.23 12.33
C ASP A 35 20.40 -16.89 13.29
N ALA A 36 20.53 -16.57 14.57
CA ALA A 36 19.65 -17.10 15.62
C ALA A 36 18.23 -16.50 15.57
N VAL A 37 18.07 -15.36 14.90
CA VAL A 37 16.82 -14.63 14.72
C VAL A 37 16.78 -14.13 13.28
N GLU A 38 15.62 -14.23 12.65
CA GLU A 38 15.43 -13.74 11.28
C GLU A 38 15.70 -12.22 11.21
N PRO A 39 16.67 -11.78 10.38
CA PRO A 39 17.02 -10.37 10.24
C PRO A 39 15.90 -9.55 9.59
N SER A 40 15.92 -8.22 9.80
CA SER A 40 14.93 -7.34 9.17
C SER A 40 15.09 -7.29 7.65
N TYR A 41 14.00 -6.98 6.95
CA TYR A 41 14.00 -6.87 5.49
C TYR A 41 15.08 -5.91 4.98
N GLU A 42 15.25 -4.76 5.66
CA GLU A 42 16.26 -3.76 5.30
C GLU A 42 17.67 -4.30 5.50
N LEU A 43 17.94 -5.00 6.61
CA LEU A 43 19.25 -5.59 6.88
C LEU A 43 19.63 -6.61 5.80
N VAL A 44 18.68 -7.49 5.46
CA VAL A 44 18.87 -8.51 4.42
C VAL A 44 19.19 -7.84 3.08
N HIS A 45 18.37 -6.88 2.64
CA HIS A 45 18.46 -6.32 1.30
C HIS A 45 19.54 -5.24 1.12
N THR A 46 19.96 -4.55 2.18
CA THR A 46 20.95 -3.46 2.09
C THR A 46 22.36 -3.91 2.47
N GLN A 47 22.50 -4.81 3.46
CA GLN A 47 23.80 -5.17 4.02
C GLN A 47 24.21 -6.60 3.68
N MET A 48 23.28 -7.57 3.72
CA MET A 48 23.61 -8.99 3.59
C MET A 48 23.59 -9.50 2.14
N LYS A 49 22.72 -8.95 1.28
CA LYS A 49 22.61 -9.34 -0.14
C LYS A 49 23.80 -8.94 -1.01
N THR A 50 24.83 -8.32 -0.44
CA THR A 50 26.07 -7.98 -1.15
C THR A 50 26.97 -9.19 -1.40
N GLN A 51 26.70 -10.35 -0.78
CA GLN A 51 27.53 -11.56 -0.85
C GLN A 51 26.91 -12.74 -1.60
N GLU A 52 25.64 -12.66 -2.01
CA GLU A 52 24.96 -13.69 -2.78
C GLU A 52 24.83 -13.31 -4.25
N TRP A 53 24.74 -14.31 -5.13
CA TRP A 53 24.33 -14.05 -6.51
C TRP A 53 22.91 -13.48 -6.50
N ASP A 54 22.76 -12.22 -6.90
CA ASP A 54 21.47 -11.52 -6.85
C ASP A 54 20.47 -12.13 -7.83
N ASN A 55 19.77 -13.17 -7.36
CA ASN A 55 18.74 -13.88 -8.11
C ASN A 55 17.51 -13.03 -8.38
N SER A 56 17.35 -11.90 -7.68
CA SER A 56 16.16 -11.05 -7.79
C SER A 56 16.19 -10.05 -8.96
N LYS A 57 17.33 -9.93 -9.65
CA LYS A 57 17.53 -8.96 -10.73
C LYS A 57 17.57 -9.56 -12.14
N SER A 58 17.22 -10.84 -12.33
CA SER A 58 17.11 -11.42 -13.68
C SER A 58 15.87 -10.91 -14.39
N ILE A 59 15.99 -9.73 -14.99
CA ILE A 59 14.94 -9.09 -15.79
C ILE A 59 15.05 -9.57 -17.24
N LEU A 60 16.25 -9.94 -17.69
CA LEU A 60 16.53 -10.40 -19.06
C LEU A 60 16.69 -11.92 -19.16
N GLY A 61 16.25 -12.50 -20.29
CA GLY A 61 16.41 -13.92 -20.56
C GLY A 61 17.86 -14.41 -20.53
N VAL A 62 18.81 -13.58 -20.97
CA VAL A 62 20.25 -13.90 -20.89
C VAL A 62 20.74 -13.99 -19.44
N GLN A 63 20.26 -13.11 -18.55
CA GLN A 63 20.61 -13.17 -17.13
C GLN A 63 20.07 -14.44 -16.48
N CYS A 64 18.86 -14.86 -16.85
CA CYS A 64 18.28 -16.11 -16.42
C CYS A 64 19.11 -17.33 -16.90
N GLU A 65 19.57 -17.35 -18.15
CA GLU A 65 20.38 -18.46 -18.65
C GLU A 65 21.74 -18.54 -17.95
N VAL A 66 22.38 -17.39 -17.69
CA VAL A 66 23.61 -17.32 -16.88
C VAL A 66 23.37 -17.84 -15.46
N GLN A 67 22.29 -17.42 -14.81
CA GLN A 67 21.90 -17.91 -13.48
C GLN A 67 21.67 -19.42 -13.46
N LYS A 68 21.00 -19.95 -14.48
CA LYS A 68 20.74 -21.39 -14.63
C LYS A 68 22.05 -22.17 -14.75
N GLN A 69 22.99 -21.70 -15.56
CA GLN A 69 24.30 -22.34 -15.73
C GLN A 69 25.12 -22.29 -14.43
N LEU A 70 25.12 -21.15 -13.73
CA LEU A 70 25.82 -21.02 -12.45
C LEU A 70 25.21 -21.89 -11.36
N LYS A 71 23.88 -21.93 -11.26
CA LYS A 71 23.17 -22.82 -10.32
C LYS A 71 23.50 -24.28 -10.60
N ALA A 72 23.52 -24.69 -11.87
CA ALA A 72 23.91 -26.05 -12.25
C ALA A 72 25.39 -26.36 -11.97
N PHE A 73 26.27 -25.35 -12.00
CA PHE A 73 27.69 -25.50 -11.70
C PHE A 73 27.95 -25.73 -10.20
N VAL A 74 27.21 -25.04 -9.32
CA VAL A 74 27.41 -25.11 -7.86
C VAL A 74 26.62 -26.24 -7.17
N THR A 75 25.72 -26.93 -7.89
CA THR A 75 25.00 -28.09 -7.35
C THR A 75 25.89 -29.33 -7.31
N LEU A 76 26.29 -29.76 -6.11
CA LEU A 76 27.26 -30.83 -5.89
C LEU A 76 26.67 -32.25 -5.92
N GLU A 77 25.35 -32.43 -5.78
CA GLU A 77 24.69 -33.74 -5.88
C GLU A 77 23.28 -33.70 -6.50
N ARG A 78 22.83 -34.88 -6.97
CA ARG A 78 21.63 -35.12 -7.79
C ARG A 78 20.60 -36.02 -7.08
N PHE A 79 20.56 -36.02 -5.76
CA PHE A 79 19.43 -36.59 -5.03
C PHE A 79 18.34 -35.52 -4.98
N ASP A 80 17.30 -35.71 -5.80
CA ASP A 80 16.13 -34.85 -5.75
C ASP A 80 15.59 -34.86 -4.32
N GLN A 81 15.51 -33.68 -3.69
CA GLN A 81 14.70 -33.51 -2.50
C GLN A 81 13.29 -34.00 -2.84
N LEU A 82 12.89 -35.13 -2.24
CA LEU A 82 11.55 -35.71 -2.37
C LEU A 82 10.42 -34.78 -1.86
N TYR A 83 10.79 -33.62 -1.30
CA TYR A 83 9.88 -32.55 -0.93
C TYR A 83 10.11 -31.32 -1.80
N GLY A 84 9.36 -31.26 -2.91
CA GLY A 84 8.93 -30.01 -3.53
C GLY A 84 10.02 -29.09 -4.08
N SER A 85 10.96 -29.60 -4.89
CA SER A 85 11.79 -28.73 -5.71
C SER A 85 11.14 -28.51 -7.08
N THR A 86 10.61 -27.31 -7.32
CA THR A 86 10.31 -26.83 -8.68
C THR A 86 11.64 -26.59 -9.40
N VAL A 87 12.25 -27.67 -9.86
CA VAL A 87 13.46 -27.63 -10.68
C VAL A 87 13.10 -27.00 -12.02
N THR A 88 13.97 -26.09 -12.49
CA THR A 88 14.07 -25.57 -13.88
C THR A 88 13.07 -24.54 -14.38
N SER A 89 12.91 -23.42 -13.67
CA SER A 89 12.61 -22.15 -14.35
C SER A 89 13.10 -20.99 -13.50
N CYS A 90 13.60 -19.91 -14.12
CA CYS A 90 13.61 -18.60 -13.48
C CYS A 90 12.15 -18.16 -13.34
N GLN A 91 11.41 -18.85 -12.49
CA GLN A 91 10.08 -18.43 -12.14
C GLN A 91 10.27 -17.12 -11.40
N GLN A 92 9.62 -16.07 -11.91
CA GLN A 92 9.29 -14.93 -11.06
C GLN A 92 8.76 -15.52 -9.75
N ALA A 93 9.31 -15.06 -8.62
CA ALA A 93 8.95 -15.58 -7.30
C ALA A 93 7.44 -15.79 -7.28
N PRO A 94 6.94 -17.03 -7.04
CA PRO A 94 5.52 -17.30 -7.13
C PRO A 94 4.80 -16.26 -6.27
N GLU A 95 3.84 -15.53 -6.87
CA GLU A 95 3.08 -14.54 -6.13
C GLU A 95 2.53 -15.21 -4.87
N THR A 96 3.13 -14.90 -3.72
CA THR A 96 2.74 -15.51 -2.46
C THR A 96 1.43 -14.86 -2.05
N LYS A 97 0.32 -15.33 -2.62
CA LYS A 97 -1.00 -15.08 -2.04
C LYS A 97 -1.03 -15.82 -0.71
N LYS A 98 -0.62 -15.13 0.35
CA LYS A 98 -0.57 -15.65 1.72
C LYS A 98 -1.97 -15.98 2.25
N PHE A 99 -3.02 -15.44 1.61
CA PHE A 99 -4.41 -15.58 2.00
C PHE A 99 -5.32 -15.86 0.79
N ALA A 100 -6.52 -16.37 1.05
CA ALA A 100 -7.55 -16.56 0.04
C ALA A 100 -7.92 -15.21 -0.62
N SER A 101 -8.01 -15.19 -1.94
CA SER A 101 -8.47 -14.00 -2.66
C SER A 101 -9.99 -13.87 -2.56
N SER A 102 -10.46 -12.72 -2.07
CA SER A 102 -11.87 -12.33 -2.19
C SER A 102 -12.24 -12.02 -3.67
N GLY A 103 -13.52 -11.75 -3.93
CA GLY A 103 -13.93 -11.21 -5.23
C GLY A 103 -13.26 -9.86 -5.53
N SER A 104 -13.44 -9.38 -6.76
CA SER A 104 -12.85 -8.12 -7.24
C SER A 104 -13.96 -7.15 -7.65
N VAL A 105 -13.74 -5.86 -7.42
CA VAL A 105 -14.60 -4.76 -7.89
C VAL A 105 -14.85 -4.86 -9.41
N PHE A 106 -13.84 -5.29 -10.15
CA PHE A 106 -13.88 -5.40 -11.62
C PHE A 106 -14.47 -6.72 -12.12
N GLY A 107 -14.54 -7.76 -11.28
CA GLY A 107 -14.91 -9.11 -11.72
C GLY A 107 -13.92 -9.74 -12.70
N LYS A 108 -14.35 -10.79 -13.40
CA LYS A 108 -13.57 -11.43 -14.47
C LYS A 108 -13.81 -10.69 -15.79
N GLY A 109 -12.79 -10.61 -16.64
CA GLY A 109 -12.93 -10.12 -18.00
C GLY A 109 -12.84 -8.61 -18.20
N VAL A 110 -12.42 -7.87 -17.17
CA VAL A 110 -12.11 -6.45 -17.27
C VAL A 110 -10.61 -6.26 -17.23
N LYS A 111 -10.06 -5.55 -18.21
CA LYS A 111 -8.69 -5.05 -18.19
C LYS A 111 -8.70 -3.67 -17.55
N PHE A 112 -7.77 -3.44 -16.64
CA PHE A 112 -7.56 -2.16 -15.99
C PHE A 112 -6.08 -1.83 -16.10
N ALA A 113 -5.76 -0.65 -16.60
CA ALA A 113 -4.40 -0.14 -16.68
C ALA A 113 -4.36 1.31 -16.21
N LEU A 114 -3.33 1.64 -15.44
CA LEU A 114 -2.99 3.03 -15.11
C LEU A 114 -1.76 3.41 -15.93
N LYS A 115 -1.89 4.42 -16.77
CA LYS A 115 -0.79 4.94 -17.59
C LYS A 115 -0.80 6.46 -17.53
N ASP A 116 0.33 7.05 -17.18
CA ASP A 116 0.52 8.50 -17.08
C ASP A 116 -0.57 9.17 -16.21
N GLY A 117 -0.88 8.57 -15.06
CA GLY A 117 -1.94 9.03 -14.15
C GLY A 117 -3.37 8.89 -14.68
N ARG A 118 -3.59 8.28 -15.85
CA ARG A 118 -4.92 8.06 -16.46
C ARG A 118 -5.28 6.58 -16.49
N VAL A 119 -6.51 6.29 -16.10
CA VAL A 119 -7.08 4.94 -16.18
C VAL A 119 -7.55 4.65 -17.60
N ALA A 120 -7.15 3.50 -18.13
CA ALA A 120 -7.69 2.89 -19.33
C ALA A 120 -8.32 1.55 -18.98
N THR A 121 -9.58 1.35 -19.36
CA THR A 121 -10.27 0.07 -19.20
C THR A 121 -10.66 -0.52 -20.54
N ASP A 122 -10.62 -1.85 -20.62
CA ASP A 122 -11.04 -2.61 -21.80
C ASP A 122 -11.77 -3.88 -21.34
N ILE A 123 -12.67 -4.39 -22.18
CA ILE A 123 -13.64 -5.42 -21.80
C ILE A 123 -13.47 -6.60 -22.74
N ILE A 124 -13.23 -7.79 -22.17
CA ILE A 124 -13.27 -9.04 -22.94
C ILE A 124 -14.64 -9.71 -22.81
N SER A 125 -14.96 -10.61 -23.73
CA SER A 125 -16.31 -11.19 -23.90
C SER A 125 -16.88 -11.83 -22.63
N VAL A 126 -16.03 -12.38 -21.76
CA VAL A 126 -16.43 -13.03 -20.51
C VAL A 126 -16.83 -12.07 -19.38
N ALA A 127 -16.76 -10.75 -19.59
CA ALA A 127 -17.09 -9.76 -18.57
C ALA A 127 -18.59 -9.70 -18.24
N ASN A 128 -18.89 -9.76 -16.94
CA ASN A 128 -20.24 -9.57 -16.41
C ASN A 128 -20.71 -8.11 -16.54
N GLU A 129 -22.02 -7.87 -16.46
CA GLU A 129 -22.58 -6.54 -16.65
C GLU A 129 -22.07 -5.54 -15.60
N ASP A 130 -21.98 -5.96 -14.32
CA ASP A 130 -21.45 -5.12 -13.25
C ASP A 130 -19.99 -4.71 -13.46
N GLY A 131 -19.13 -5.63 -13.91
CA GLY A 131 -17.75 -5.33 -14.26
C GLY A 131 -17.67 -4.33 -15.41
N ARG A 132 -18.55 -4.43 -16.41
CA ARG A 132 -18.66 -3.44 -17.51
C ARG A 132 -19.07 -2.06 -16.99
N ARG A 133 -20.02 -1.98 -16.04
CA ARG A 133 -20.43 -0.72 -15.40
C ARG A 133 -19.27 -0.08 -14.64
N VAL A 134 -18.59 -0.84 -13.78
CA VAL A 134 -17.41 -0.39 -13.03
C VAL A 134 -16.30 0.08 -13.96
N ALA A 135 -16.01 -0.69 -15.02
CA ALA A 135 -15.00 -0.35 -16.01
C ALA A 135 -15.31 0.97 -16.72
N ALA A 136 -16.57 1.20 -17.10
CA ALA A 136 -17.00 2.41 -17.78
C ALA A 136 -16.86 3.67 -16.89
N ILE A 137 -17.20 3.56 -15.61
CA ILE A 137 -17.08 4.65 -14.64
C ILE A 137 -15.62 5.07 -14.49
N LEU A 138 -14.71 4.11 -14.31
CA LEU A 138 -13.30 4.39 -14.09
C LEU A 138 -12.55 4.74 -15.38
N ASN A 139 -13.08 4.39 -16.55
CA ASN A 139 -12.41 4.68 -17.82
C ASN A 139 -12.14 6.19 -17.98
N ASN A 140 -10.93 6.55 -18.42
CA ASN A 140 -10.45 7.92 -18.57
C ASN A 140 -10.40 8.76 -17.29
N ALA A 141 -10.66 8.19 -16.11
CA ALA A 141 -10.46 8.89 -14.85
C ALA A 141 -8.96 9.10 -14.58
N HIS A 142 -8.62 10.20 -13.93
CA HIS A 142 -7.29 10.48 -13.44
C HIS A 142 -7.13 9.93 -12.03
N TYR A 143 -6.11 9.11 -11.80
CA TYR A 143 -5.81 8.59 -10.47
C TYR A 143 -4.92 9.58 -9.70
N LEU A 144 -5.21 9.78 -8.42
CA LEU A 144 -4.35 10.55 -7.53
C LEU A 144 -3.23 9.63 -7.01
N GLU A 145 -2.12 9.61 -7.72
CA GLU A 145 -0.93 8.85 -7.35
C GLU A 145 -0.42 9.24 -5.95
N ASN A 146 -0.01 8.25 -5.17
CA ASN A 146 0.50 8.37 -3.80
C ASN A 146 -0.47 9.02 -2.79
N LEU A 147 -1.75 9.17 -3.15
CA LEU A 147 -2.80 9.66 -2.25
C LEU A 147 -3.90 8.63 -2.13
N HIS A 148 -3.59 7.54 -1.43
CA HIS A 148 -4.53 6.54 -0.98
C HIS A 148 -4.33 6.31 0.51
N PHE A 149 -5.42 6.02 1.22
CA PHE A 149 -5.40 5.93 2.68
C PHE A 149 -6.30 4.80 3.17
N THR A 150 -5.91 4.14 4.25
CA THR A 150 -6.77 3.16 4.94
C THR A 150 -7.61 3.88 5.99
N ILE A 151 -8.88 4.12 5.67
CA ILE A 151 -9.82 4.86 6.52
C ILE A 151 -10.81 3.88 7.11
N ASP A 152 -10.84 3.76 8.45
CA ASP A 152 -11.74 2.85 9.17
C ASP A 152 -11.67 1.39 8.66
N GLY A 153 -10.46 0.94 8.31
CA GLY A 153 -10.21 -0.40 7.77
C GLY A 153 -10.51 -0.57 6.27
N VAL A 154 -10.83 0.52 5.56
CA VAL A 154 -11.11 0.52 4.12
C VAL A 154 -10.01 1.25 3.36
N ASP A 155 -9.31 0.54 2.49
CA ASP A 155 -8.33 1.08 1.57
C ASP A 155 -9.01 1.91 0.48
N THR A 156 -8.84 3.22 0.56
CA THR A 156 -9.56 4.20 -0.25
C THR A 156 -8.64 4.85 -1.27
N HIS A 157 -8.97 4.65 -2.55
CA HIS A 157 -8.29 5.22 -3.70
C HIS A 157 -9.11 6.36 -4.31
N TYR A 158 -8.46 7.44 -4.72
CA TYR A 158 -9.11 8.64 -5.24
C TYR A 158 -8.87 8.83 -6.74
N PHE A 159 -9.95 9.12 -7.46
CA PHE A 159 -9.95 9.38 -8.89
C PHE A 159 -10.71 10.67 -9.19
N VAL A 160 -10.32 11.35 -10.27
CA VAL A 160 -11.02 12.53 -10.79
C VAL A 160 -11.37 12.30 -12.24
N LYS A 161 -12.63 12.49 -12.60
CA LYS A 161 -13.07 12.38 -13.99
C LYS A 161 -13.54 13.74 -14.52
N PRO A 162 -12.85 14.30 -15.53
CA PRO A 162 -13.27 15.56 -16.14
C PRO A 162 -14.55 15.34 -16.93
N GLY A 163 -15.47 16.30 -16.85
CA GLY A 163 -16.75 16.26 -17.56
C GLY A 163 -17.96 15.94 -16.68
N PRO A 164 -19.14 15.77 -17.31
CA PRO A 164 -20.41 15.54 -16.62
C PRO A 164 -20.49 14.12 -16.03
N SER A 165 -21.11 14.00 -14.85
CA SER A 165 -21.38 12.70 -14.22
C SER A 165 -22.57 11.96 -14.83
N GLU A 166 -23.44 12.67 -15.56
CA GLU A 166 -24.76 12.20 -16.03
C GLU A 166 -24.67 10.91 -16.88
N GLY A 167 -23.64 10.80 -17.73
CA GLY A 167 -23.43 9.59 -18.55
C GLY A 167 -23.12 8.35 -17.71
N ASP A 168 -22.23 8.50 -16.72
CA ASP A 168 -21.84 7.40 -15.83
C ASP A 168 -22.96 7.05 -14.82
N LEU A 169 -23.72 8.07 -14.37
CA LEU A 169 -24.91 7.88 -13.53
C LEU A 169 -26.02 7.13 -14.28
N ALA A 170 -26.19 7.38 -15.59
CA ALA A 170 -27.13 6.64 -16.43
C ALA A 170 -26.75 5.16 -16.56
N ILE A 171 -25.45 4.85 -16.68
CA ILE A 171 -24.93 3.46 -16.70
C ILE A 171 -25.24 2.74 -15.38
N LEU A 172 -25.17 3.46 -14.26
CA LEU A 172 -25.52 2.93 -12.94
C LEU A 172 -27.03 2.84 -12.69
N GLY A 173 -27.84 3.57 -13.47
CA GLY A 173 -29.27 3.75 -13.21
C GLY A 173 -29.54 4.43 -11.86
N LEU A 174 -28.65 5.34 -11.43
CA LEU A 174 -28.71 6.00 -10.12
C LEU A 174 -28.53 7.51 -10.28
N SER A 175 -29.38 8.30 -9.64
CA SER A 175 -29.22 9.76 -9.54
C SER A 175 -28.61 10.20 -8.21
N GLY A 176 -28.69 9.35 -7.17
CA GLY A 176 -28.16 9.59 -5.82
C GLY A 176 -28.44 8.39 -4.90
N GLY A 177 -27.79 8.37 -3.73
CA GLY A 177 -28.00 7.35 -2.71
C GLY A 177 -27.08 6.14 -2.88
N ARG A 178 -27.48 4.98 -2.35
CA ARG A 178 -26.67 3.76 -2.32
C ARG A 178 -27.38 2.60 -3.01
N ARG A 179 -26.63 1.79 -3.76
CA ARG A 179 -27.08 0.55 -4.42
C ARG A 179 -26.01 -0.51 -4.29
N THR A 180 -26.41 -1.77 -4.11
CA THR A 180 -25.50 -2.91 -4.22
C THR A 180 -25.72 -3.58 -5.58
N LEU A 181 -24.63 -3.81 -6.31
CA LEU A 181 -24.61 -4.55 -7.57
C LEU A 181 -24.71 -6.07 -7.29
N GLU A 182 -25.01 -6.86 -8.32
CA GLU A 182 -25.20 -8.31 -8.17
C GLU A 182 -23.91 -9.02 -7.76
N ASN A 183 -22.76 -8.50 -8.22
CA ASN A 183 -21.44 -8.96 -7.82
C ASN A 183 -21.04 -8.56 -6.39
N GLY A 184 -21.91 -7.86 -5.63
CA GLY A 184 -21.67 -7.45 -4.25
C GLY A 184 -20.96 -6.10 -4.10
N VAL A 185 -20.68 -5.39 -5.19
CA VAL A 185 -20.09 -4.03 -5.13
C VAL A 185 -21.14 -3.05 -4.62
N ASN A 186 -20.80 -2.32 -3.55
CA ASN A 186 -21.60 -1.23 -3.02
C ASN A 186 -21.25 0.06 -3.75
N VAL A 187 -22.23 0.64 -4.45
CA VAL A 187 -22.14 1.91 -5.14
C VAL A 187 -22.84 2.97 -4.31
N THR A 188 -22.14 4.05 -3.96
CA THR A 188 -22.70 5.21 -3.29
C THR A 188 -22.48 6.44 -4.15
N VAL A 189 -23.55 7.20 -4.41
CA VAL A 189 -23.53 8.45 -5.18
C VAL A 189 -23.93 9.60 -4.26
N SER A 190 -23.02 10.56 -4.09
CA SER A 190 -23.29 11.80 -3.37
C SER A 190 -23.10 13.01 -4.28
N GLN A 191 -24.06 13.92 -4.26
CA GLN A 191 -24.03 15.15 -5.06
C GLN A 191 -24.04 16.36 -4.14
N MET A 192 -23.12 17.28 -4.37
CA MET A 192 -22.91 18.47 -3.56
C MET A 192 -22.89 19.70 -4.46
N ASN A 193 -23.65 20.72 -4.10
CA ASN A 193 -23.61 22.02 -4.78
C ASN A 193 -22.83 23.00 -3.92
N THR A 194 -21.85 23.68 -4.51
CA THR A 194 -21.04 24.70 -3.84
C THR A 194 -21.00 25.97 -4.68
N MET A 195 -21.10 27.11 -4.02
CA MET A 195 -20.92 28.41 -4.67
C MET A 195 -19.42 28.71 -4.74
N LEU A 196 -18.86 28.74 -5.96
CA LEU A 196 -17.48 29.14 -6.22
C LEU A 196 -17.47 30.33 -7.17
N ASN A 197 -16.84 31.43 -6.75
CA ASN A 197 -16.73 32.66 -7.53
C ASN A 197 -18.09 33.17 -8.06
N GLY A 198 -19.15 33.07 -7.24
CA GLY A 198 -20.51 33.48 -7.61
C GLY A 198 -21.24 32.53 -8.58
N ARG A 199 -20.65 31.40 -8.98
CA ARG A 199 -21.28 30.36 -9.79
C ARG A 199 -21.56 29.11 -8.97
N THR A 200 -22.73 28.53 -9.16
CA THR A 200 -23.06 27.22 -8.60
C THR A 200 -22.27 26.14 -9.35
N ARG A 201 -21.43 25.41 -8.63
CA ARG A 201 -20.69 24.25 -9.15
C ARG A 201 -21.20 22.98 -8.46
N ARG A 202 -21.51 21.97 -9.27
CA ARG A 202 -21.95 20.65 -8.79
C ARG A 202 -20.76 19.71 -8.78
N TYR A 203 -20.51 19.12 -7.62
CA TYR A 203 -19.60 18.00 -7.44
C TYR A 203 -20.44 16.72 -7.30
N THR A 204 -20.01 15.65 -7.95
CA THR A 204 -20.59 14.31 -7.79
C THR A 204 -19.47 13.38 -7.38
N ASP A 205 -19.63 12.65 -6.29
CA ASP A 205 -18.73 11.57 -5.89
C ASP A 205 -19.45 10.23 -6.12
N ILE A 206 -18.79 9.32 -6.84
CA ILE A 206 -19.21 7.93 -7.04
C ILE A 206 -18.21 7.04 -6.31
N GLN A 207 -18.67 6.35 -5.27
CA GLN A 207 -17.87 5.41 -4.48
C GLN A 207 -18.24 3.98 -4.86
N LEU A 208 -17.23 3.19 -5.25
CA LEU A 208 -17.34 1.77 -5.56
C LEU A 208 -16.59 0.99 -4.47
N GLN A 209 -17.32 0.38 -3.55
CA GLN A 209 -16.74 -0.35 -2.42
C GLN A 209 -17.00 -1.85 -2.53
N TYR A 210 -15.97 -2.66 -2.35
CA TYR A 210 -16.06 -4.12 -2.24
C TYR A 210 -15.12 -4.62 -1.14
N GLY A 211 -15.69 -5.18 -0.07
CA GLY A 211 -14.92 -5.56 1.11
C GLY A 211 -14.16 -4.35 1.69
N ALA A 212 -12.85 -4.52 1.86
CA ALA A 212 -11.94 -3.49 2.36
C ALA A 212 -11.38 -2.55 1.27
N LEU A 213 -11.86 -2.62 0.02
CA LEU A 213 -11.43 -1.74 -1.06
C LEU A 213 -12.53 -0.72 -1.40
N CYS A 214 -12.17 0.55 -1.52
CA CYS A 214 -13.04 1.64 -1.96
C CYS A 214 -12.37 2.47 -3.07
N LEU A 215 -13.05 2.61 -4.20
CA LEU A 215 -12.64 3.47 -5.32
C LEU A 215 -13.58 4.67 -5.38
N ASN A 216 -13.09 5.86 -5.04
CA ASN A 216 -13.86 7.10 -5.02
C ASN A 216 -13.55 7.96 -6.24
N THR A 217 -14.52 8.15 -7.12
CA THR A 217 -14.39 8.99 -8.33
C THR A 217 -15.15 10.29 -8.16
N ARG A 218 -14.43 11.42 -8.19
CA ARG A 218 -15.00 12.77 -8.12
C ARG A 218 -15.15 13.39 -9.50
N TYR A 219 -16.33 13.96 -9.74
CA TYR A 219 -16.67 14.72 -10.94
C TYR A 219 -16.83 16.19 -10.60
N GLY A 220 -16.61 17.03 -11.60
CA GLY A 220 -16.76 18.49 -11.45
C GLY A 220 -15.61 19.16 -10.70
N ALA A 221 -14.53 18.46 -10.35
CA ALA A 221 -13.29 19.01 -9.80
C ALA A 221 -12.14 18.89 -10.81
N THR A 222 -11.13 19.76 -10.72
CA THR A 222 -9.84 19.54 -11.37
C THR A 222 -8.98 18.58 -10.53
N LEU A 223 -7.90 18.06 -11.13
CA LEU A 223 -6.97 17.19 -10.42
C LEU A 223 -6.36 17.89 -9.20
N ASP A 224 -5.93 19.14 -9.35
CA ASP A 224 -5.31 19.93 -8.28
C ASP A 224 -6.30 20.27 -7.16
N GLU A 225 -7.55 20.58 -7.51
CA GLU A 225 -8.62 20.84 -6.53
C GLU A 225 -8.89 19.60 -5.68
N GLU A 226 -8.99 18.42 -6.30
CA GLU A 226 -9.21 17.18 -5.56
C GLU A 226 -7.99 16.79 -4.74
N LYS A 227 -6.78 16.96 -5.28
CA LYS A 227 -5.54 16.72 -4.56
C LYS A 227 -5.49 17.56 -3.27
N ALA A 228 -5.76 18.86 -3.36
CA ALA A 228 -5.81 19.75 -2.22
C ALA A 228 -6.89 19.33 -1.21
N ARG A 229 -8.09 18.94 -1.69
CA ARG A 229 -9.18 18.47 -0.82
C ARG A 229 -8.82 17.19 -0.07
N VAL A 230 -8.25 16.20 -0.76
CA VAL A 230 -7.85 14.91 -0.17
C VAL A 230 -6.75 15.10 0.87
N LEU A 231 -5.76 15.94 0.59
CA LEU A 231 -4.70 16.30 1.54
C LEU A 231 -5.25 17.00 2.79
N GLU A 232 -6.18 17.95 2.64
CA GLU A 232 -6.79 18.62 3.79
C GLU A 232 -7.62 17.64 4.63
N LEU A 233 -8.36 16.73 3.99
CA LEU A 233 -9.07 15.68 4.71
C LEU A 233 -8.13 14.74 5.45
N ALA A 234 -6.98 14.39 4.85
CA ALA A 234 -5.95 13.58 5.48
C ALA A 234 -5.35 14.31 6.70
N ARG A 235 -5.01 15.60 6.55
CA ARG A 235 -4.53 16.44 7.66
C ARG A 235 -5.53 16.51 8.81
N GLN A 236 -6.81 16.72 8.51
CA GLN A 236 -7.86 16.75 9.54
C GLN A 236 -7.95 15.42 10.31
N ARG A 237 -7.80 14.28 9.62
CA ARG A 237 -7.73 12.96 10.26
C ARG A 237 -6.48 12.83 11.13
N ALA A 238 -5.30 13.15 10.59
CA ALA A 238 -4.02 13.08 11.29
C ALA A 238 -4.04 13.90 12.59
N VAL A 239 -4.48 15.16 12.51
CA VAL A 239 -4.56 16.07 13.66
C VAL A 239 -5.56 15.57 14.70
N ARG A 240 -6.74 15.10 14.26
CA ARG A 240 -7.75 14.54 15.17
C ARG A 240 -7.23 13.30 15.90
N GLN A 241 -6.57 12.40 15.18
CA GLN A 241 -5.98 11.19 15.76
C GLN A 241 -4.81 11.53 16.70
N ALA A 242 -3.98 12.52 16.35
CA ALA A 242 -2.89 12.98 17.22
C ALA A 242 -3.43 13.53 18.54
N TRP A 243 -4.48 14.35 18.50
CA TRP A 243 -5.13 14.86 19.72
C TRP A 243 -5.75 13.74 20.56
N ALA A 244 -6.40 12.77 19.93
CA ALA A 244 -6.96 11.62 20.64
C ALA A 244 -5.88 10.76 21.31
N ARG A 245 -4.75 10.52 20.64
CA ARG A 245 -3.59 9.82 21.22
C ARG A 245 -2.99 10.61 22.38
N GLU A 246 -2.82 11.92 22.22
CA GLU A 246 -2.28 12.79 23.27
C GLU A 246 -3.17 12.81 24.51
N GLN A 247 -4.48 12.92 24.32
CA GLN A 247 -5.43 12.85 25.42
C GLN A 247 -5.36 11.51 26.14
N GLN A 248 -5.18 10.40 25.41
CA GLN A 248 -5.05 9.08 26.00
C GLN A 248 -3.74 8.92 26.80
N ARG A 249 -2.59 9.35 26.25
CA ARG A 249 -1.30 9.35 26.95
C ARG A 249 -1.36 10.11 28.28
N LEU A 250 -1.95 11.31 28.26
CA LEU A 250 -2.08 12.14 29.45
C LEU A 250 -3.00 11.53 30.51
N ARG A 251 -4.01 10.74 30.10
CA ARG A 251 -4.87 9.95 31.02
C ARG A 251 -4.13 8.79 31.64
N GLU A 252 -3.27 8.13 30.87
CA GLU A 252 -2.45 6.99 31.32
C GLU A 252 -1.24 7.43 32.16
N GLY A 253 -0.96 8.74 32.21
CA GLY A 253 0.17 9.30 32.95
C GLY A 253 1.51 9.17 32.21
N GLU A 254 1.47 8.83 30.92
CA GLU A 254 2.64 8.85 30.05
C GLU A 254 3.10 10.29 29.77
N GLU A 255 4.36 10.41 29.35
CA GLU A 255 4.89 11.67 28.85
C GLU A 255 4.19 12.03 27.53
N GLY A 256 3.65 13.25 27.45
CA GLY A 256 3.01 13.76 26.25
C GLY A 256 4.00 14.01 25.11
N LEU A 257 3.49 14.18 23.89
CA LEU A 257 4.31 14.59 22.73
C LEU A 257 5.02 15.95 22.94
N ARG A 258 4.54 16.72 23.92
CA ARG A 258 5.10 17.99 24.36
C ARG A 258 4.97 18.12 25.87
N ALA A 259 5.88 18.88 26.47
CA ALA A 259 5.75 19.32 27.86
C ALA A 259 4.58 20.30 28.00
N TRP A 260 3.40 19.80 28.39
CA TRP A 260 2.23 20.60 28.72
C TRP A 260 2.33 21.17 30.12
N THR A 261 1.91 22.42 30.30
CA THR A 261 1.66 22.96 31.64
C THR A 261 0.44 22.30 32.27
N GLU A 262 0.31 22.34 33.60
CA GLU A 262 -0.80 21.68 34.30
C GLU A 262 -2.18 22.19 33.82
N GLY A 263 -2.30 23.50 33.54
CA GLY A 263 -3.52 24.07 32.99
C GLY A 263 -3.85 23.56 31.58
N GLU A 264 -2.84 23.47 30.70
CA GLU A 264 -3.00 22.93 29.35
C GLU A 264 -3.33 21.43 29.39
N ARG A 265 -2.69 20.68 30.28
CA ARG A 265 -2.97 19.25 30.52
C ARG A 265 -4.44 19.04 30.88
N GLN A 266 -4.95 19.81 31.85
CA GLN A 266 -6.37 19.72 32.23
C GLN A 266 -7.29 20.08 31.06
N GLN A 267 -6.88 21.02 30.19
CA GLN A 267 -7.64 21.38 29.00
C GLN A 267 -7.70 20.24 27.97
N VAL A 268 -6.58 19.53 27.72
CA VAL A 268 -6.59 18.33 26.86
C VAL A 268 -7.51 17.25 27.44
N LEU A 269 -7.41 16.99 28.75
CA LEU A 269 -8.24 15.96 29.39
C LEU A 269 -9.74 16.29 29.30
N ASN A 270 -10.12 17.55 29.49
CA ASN A 270 -11.52 17.99 29.49
C ASN A 270 -12.11 18.18 28.08
N THR A 271 -11.34 18.76 27.16
CA THR A 271 -11.86 19.23 25.85
C THR A 271 -11.26 18.50 24.65
N GLY A 272 -10.22 17.69 24.87
CA GLY A 272 -9.50 16.94 23.82
C GLY A 272 -8.50 17.78 23.01
N ARG A 273 -8.34 19.07 23.32
CA ARG A 273 -7.45 19.99 22.60
C ARG A 273 -7.00 21.15 23.50
N VAL A 274 -5.91 21.82 23.14
CA VAL A 274 -5.48 23.06 23.80
C VAL A 274 -5.75 24.26 22.89
N GLN A 275 -6.36 25.30 23.43
CA GLN A 275 -6.63 26.52 22.68
C GLN A 275 -5.32 27.22 22.29
N GLY A 276 -5.23 27.67 21.03
CA GLY A 276 -4.04 28.35 20.51
C GLY A 276 -2.94 27.41 19.98
N TYR A 277 -3.10 26.10 20.13
CA TYR A 277 -2.25 25.09 19.49
C TYR A 277 -2.94 24.52 18.26
N ASP A 278 -2.15 24.27 17.22
CA ASP A 278 -2.56 23.52 16.03
C ASP A 278 -1.53 22.43 15.73
N GLY A 279 -1.93 21.44 14.94
CA GLY A 279 -1.08 20.34 14.50
C GLY A 279 -0.40 20.66 13.17
N PHE A 280 0.92 20.60 13.15
CA PHE A 280 1.76 20.81 11.97
C PHE A 280 2.52 19.54 11.62
N PHE A 281 2.81 19.36 10.33
CA PHE A 281 3.60 18.22 9.88
C PHE A 281 5.08 18.36 10.26
N VAL A 282 5.68 17.29 10.75
CA VAL A 282 7.13 17.21 11.02
C VAL A 282 7.90 16.95 9.73
N ILE A 283 7.44 15.95 8.97
CA ILE A 283 7.95 15.58 7.65
C ILE A 283 7.04 16.21 6.60
N SER A 284 7.65 16.83 5.58
CA SER A 284 6.91 17.49 4.49
C SER A 284 6.04 16.50 3.71
N VAL A 285 4.73 16.73 3.74
CA VAL A 285 3.73 15.94 3.00
C VAL A 285 3.72 16.23 1.50
N GLU A 286 4.41 17.29 1.05
CA GLU A 286 4.62 17.54 -0.38
C GLU A 286 5.59 16.51 -0.98
N GLN A 287 6.58 16.09 -0.20
CA GLN A 287 7.57 15.07 -0.58
C GLN A 287 7.11 13.66 -0.22
N TYR A 288 6.40 13.51 0.90
CA TYR A 288 5.91 12.23 1.44
C TYR A 288 4.38 12.27 1.65
N PRO A 289 3.58 12.32 0.56
CA PRO A 289 2.12 12.42 0.64
C PRO A 289 1.46 11.25 1.39
N GLU A 290 2.10 10.07 1.41
CA GLU A 290 1.67 8.90 2.16
C GLU A 290 1.63 9.13 3.69
N LEU A 291 2.35 10.13 4.20
CA LEU A 291 2.35 10.48 5.63
C LEU A 291 1.27 11.51 6.01
N SER A 292 0.42 11.91 5.06
CA SER A 292 -0.56 12.99 5.26
C SER A 292 -1.66 12.66 6.26
N ASP A 293 -1.97 11.38 6.47
CA ASP A 293 -2.97 10.93 7.46
C ASP A 293 -2.33 10.40 8.77
N SER A 294 -1.00 10.42 8.86
CA SER A 294 -0.27 9.85 9.99
C SER A 294 -0.28 10.78 11.20
N ALA A 295 -0.93 10.35 12.29
CA ALA A 295 -0.88 11.06 13.57
C ALA A 295 0.53 11.18 14.16
N ASN A 296 1.45 10.26 13.83
CA ASN A 296 2.84 10.30 14.29
C ASN A 296 3.66 11.39 13.57
N ASN A 297 3.16 11.88 12.44
CA ASN A 297 3.77 12.97 11.70
C ASN A 297 3.26 14.36 12.16
N ILE A 298 2.46 14.43 13.22
CA ILE A 298 1.89 15.68 13.75
C ILE A 298 2.67 16.15 14.98
N HIS A 299 3.02 17.44 14.99
CA HIS A 299 3.59 18.12 16.13
C HIS A 299 2.76 19.36 16.50
N PHE A 300 2.45 19.50 17.79
CA PHE A 300 1.63 20.61 18.29
C PHE A 300 2.46 21.86 18.56
N MET A 301 2.11 22.95 17.90
CA MET A 301 2.79 24.24 18.05
C MET A 301 1.77 25.38 18.12
N ARG A 302 2.19 26.48 18.74
CA ARG A 302 1.43 27.75 18.67
C ARG A 302 1.78 28.49 17.39
N GLN A 303 0.86 29.31 16.89
CA GLN A 303 1.12 30.15 15.70
C GLN A 303 2.34 31.06 15.88
N SER A 304 2.63 31.52 17.10
CA SER A 304 3.81 32.32 17.44
C SER A 304 5.15 31.58 17.28
N GLU A 305 5.14 30.24 17.26
CA GLU A 305 6.34 29.40 17.16
C GLU A 305 6.68 29.07 15.70
N MET A 306 5.75 29.31 14.77
CA MET A 306 5.84 28.93 13.36
C MET A 306 6.97 29.65 12.59
N GLY A 307 7.38 30.85 13.04
CA GLY A 307 8.39 31.70 12.37
C GLY A 307 9.81 31.60 12.94
N ARG A 308 10.09 30.66 13.85
CA ARG A 308 11.42 30.48 14.47
C ARG A 308 12.23 29.30 13.90
N ARG A 309 11.80 28.73 12.76
CA ARG A 309 12.52 27.67 12.04
C ARG A 309 13.27 28.24 10.85
#